data_AF-A0A2D9DLY0-F1
#
_entry.id   AF-A0A2D9DLY0-F1
#
_cell.length_a   1.000
_cell.length_b   1.000
_cell.length_c   1.000
_cell.angle_alpha   90.00
_cell.angle_beta   90.00
_cell.angle_gamma   90.00
#
_symmetry.space_group_name_H-M   'P 1'
#
loop_
_entity.id
_entity.type
_entity.pdbx_description
1 polymer ?
#
loop_
_entity_poly.entity_id
_entity_poly.type
_entity_poly.pdbx_seq_one_letter_code
_entity_poly.pdbx_strand_id
1 'polypeptide(L)' 'HAINGTSYNENIGPNLTHFASRKRFLGDFKEVNTTNLRAWLHDPQKVKEGAKMPNFILSDQELNALVEYIIHLK' A
#
# COMPACT_ATOMS: atom_id res chain seq x y z
N HIS A 1 2.02 4.16 8.17
CA HIS A 1 2.60 4.99 7.09
C HIS A 1 2.12 6.41 7.27
N ALA A 2 2.98 7.40 7.08
CA ALA A 2 2.56 8.80 7.09
C ALA A 2 1.73 9.16 5.84
N ILE A 3 0.69 9.98 6.04
CA ILE A 3 -0.10 10.67 5.02
C ILE A 3 -0.23 12.13 5.47
N ASN A 4 0.24 13.08 4.65
CA ASN A 4 0.19 14.49 4.99
C ASN A 4 -1.27 14.93 5.18
N GLY A 5 -1.54 15.71 6.22
CA GLY A 5 -2.90 16.11 6.62
C GLY A 5 -3.55 15.19 7.66
N THR A 6 -2.89 14.09 8.05
CA THR A 6 -3.26 13.28 9.22
C THR A 6 -2.33 13.56 10.41
N SER A 7 -2.74 13.19 11.63
CA SER A 7 -1.91 13.35 12.83
C SER A 7 -0.73 12.38 12.92
N TYR A 8 -0.70 11.33 12.10
CA TYR A 8 0.35 10.32 12.12
C TYR A 8 1.50 10.68 11.18
N ASN A 9 2.71 10.88 11.73
CA ASN A 9 3.89 11.37 11.01
C ASN A 9 5.12 10.44 11.09
N GLU A 10 4.99 9.26 11.70
CA GLU A 10 6.12 8.33 11.90
C GLU A 10 6.55 7.60 10.61
N ASN A 11 7.85 7.33 10.49
CA ASN A 11 8.48 6.75 9.30
C ASN A 11 8.80 5.24 9.44
N ILE A 12 7.78 4.43 9.76
CA ILE A 12 7.92 2.96 9.81
C ILE A 12 7.97 2.34 8.40
N GLY A 13 7.39 3.02 7.41
CA GLY A 13 7.43 2.63 6.00
C GLY A 13 7.20 3.84 5.10
N PRO A 14 7.26 3.66 3.76
CA PRO A 14 7.21 4.78 2.83
C PRO A 14 5.97 5.66 3.04
N ASN A 15 6.15 6.97 2.99
CA ASN A 15 5.03 7.92 3.02
C ASN A 15 4.05 7.58 1.87
N LEU A 16 2.73 7.66 2.10
CA LEU A 16 1.70 7.30 1.12
C LEU A 16 0.95 8.50 0.53
N THR A 17 1.26 9.73 0.94
CA THR A 17 0.55 10.97 0.53
C THR A 17 0.29 11.04 -0.96
N HIS A 18 1.31 10.77 -1.77
CA HIS A 18 1.26 10.86 -3.23
C HIS A 18 1.34 9.48 -3.90
N PHE A 19 0.75 8.44 -3.31
CA PHE A 19 0.88 7.07 -3.80
C PHE A 19 0.39 6.93 -5.25
N ALA A 20 -0.78 7.47 -5.58
CA ALA A 20 -1.40 7.40 -6.90
C ALA A 20 -0.69 8.26 -7.95
N SER A 21 0.14 9.21 -7.53
CA SER A 21 0.96 10.04 -8.42
C SER A 21 2.22 9.30 -8.91
N ARG A 22 2.52 8.11 -8.36
CA ARG A 22 3.66 7.28 -8.77
C ARG A 22 3.30 6.37 -9.94
N LYS A 23 4.27 6.08 -10.79
CA LYS A 23 4.12 5.02 -11.80
C LYS A 23 4.25 3.61 -11.18
N ARG A 24 5.13 3.46 -10.20
CA ARG A 24 5.55 2.16 -9.63
C ARG A 24 5.73 2.24 -8.11
N PHE A 25 5.58 1.10 -7.43
CA PHE A 25 5.72 0.96 -5.97
C PHE A 25 6.51 -0.31 -5.59
N LEU A 26 6.74 -0.53 -4.30
CA LEU A 26 7.58 -1.61 -3.73
C LEU A 26 9.07 -1.56 -4.11
N GLY A 27 9.59 -0.34 -4.36
CA GLY A 27 10.94 -0.15 -4.89
C GLY A 27 11.01 -0.55 -6.36
N ASP A 28 10.12 0.02 -7.17
CA ASP A 28 10.00 -0.19 -8.61
C ASP A 28 9.55 -1.59 -9.09
N PHE A 29 9.20 -2.49 -8.15
CA PHE A 29 8.86 -3.87 -8.45
C PHE A 29 7.51 -4.05 -9.16
N LYS A 30 6.52 -3.18 -8.89
CA LYS A 30 5.17 -3.26 -9.46
C LYS A 30 4.67 -1.90 -9.93
N GLU A 31 3.84 -1.90 -10.96
CA GLU A 31 3.09 -0.72 -11.37
C GLU A 31 1.96 -0.40 -10.39
N VAL A 32 1.69 0.88 -10.19
CA VAL A 32 0.55 1.34 -9.39
C VAL A 32 -0.74 1.07 -10.16
N ASN A 33 -1.47 0.06 -9.71
CA ASN A 33 -2.85 -0.23 -10.13
C ASN A 33 -3.55 -1.02 -9.01
N THR A 34 -4.89 -1.11 -9.08
CA THR A 34 -5.71 -1.75 -8.04
C THR A 34 -5.40 -3.24 -7.88
N THR A 35 -5.15 -3.96 -8.97
CA THR A 35 -4.81 -5.40 -8.94
C THR A 35 -3.52 -5.66 -8.16
N ASN A 36 -2.44 -4.95 -8.49
CA ASN A 36 -1.15 -5.10 -7.82
C ASN A 36 -1.22 -4.65 -6.36
N LEU A 37 -1.91 -3.55 -6.08
CA LEU A 37 -2.07 -3.04 -4.72
C LEU A 37 -2.87 -4.01 -3.85
N ARG A 38 -3.98 -4.57 -4.38
CA ARG A 38 -4.78 -5.58 -3.68
C ARG A 38 -3.97 -6.84 -3.39
N ALA A 39 -3.20 -7.34 -4.36
CA ALA A 39 -2.33 -8.49 -4.17
C ALA A 39 -1.27 -8.23 -3.08
N TRP A 40 -0.66 -7.05 -3.09
CA TRP A 40 0.32 -6.64 -2.09
C TRP A 40 -0.26 -6.58 -0.68
N LEU A 41 -1.45 -5.98 -0.51
CA LEU A 41 -2.10 -5.83 0.79
C LEU A 41 -2.65 -7.17 1.33
N HIS A 42 -3.03 -8.09 0.44
CA HIS A 42 -3.53 -9.42 0.81
C HIS A 42 -2.41 -10.34 1.33
N ASP A 43 -1.26 -10.37 0.65
CA ASP A 43 -0.13 -11.21 1.04
C ASP A 43 1.21 -10.61 0.59
N PRO A 44 1.83 -9.76 1.44
CA PRO A 44 3.11 -9.13 1.11
C PRO A 44 4.24 -10.12 0.81
N GLN A 45 4.31 -11.26 1.52
CA GLN A 45 5.38 -12.26 1.32
C GLN A 45 5.24 -12.96 -0.03
N LYS A 46 4.01 -13.27 -0.45
CA LYS A 46 3.75 -13.87 -1.77
C LYS A 46 4.08 -12.93 -2.93
N VAL A 47 3.99 -11.62 -2.73
CA VAL A 47 4.35 -10.63 -3.76
C VAL A 47 5.84 -10.31 -3.74
N LYS A 48 6.45 -10.12 -2.57
CA LYS A 48 7.87 -9.82 -2.41
C LYS A 48 8.41 -10.54 -1.18
N GLU A 49 9.08 -11.66 -1.41
CA GLU A 49 9.72 -12.43 -0.36
C GLU A 49 10.70 -11.56 0.44
N GLY A 50 10.66 -11.66 1.76
CA GLY A 50 11.45 -10.81 2.65
C GLY A 50 10.87 -9.40 2.86
N ALA A 51 9.64 -9.14 2.42
CA ALA A 51 8.91 -7.92 2.78
C ALA A 51 8.84 -7.74 4.30
N LYS A 52 9.02 -6.50 4.76
CA LYS A 52 8.86 -6.14 6.19
C LYS A 52 7.43 -5.74 6.56
N MET A 53 6.58 -5.51 5.57
CA MET A 53 5.16 -5.26 5.80
C MET A 53 4.50 -6.58 6.22
N PRO A 54 3.83 -6.65 7.39
CA PRO A 54 3.16 -7.85 7.82
C PRO A 54 1.88 -8.10 7.00
N ASN A 55 1.40 -9.34 6.99
CA ASN A 55 0.05 -9.64 6.55
C ASN A 55 -0.93 -9.26 7.67
N PHE A 56 -1.83 -8.32 7.39
CA PHE A 56 -2.81 -7.83 8.36
C PHE A 56 -4.08 -8.70 8.42
N ILE A 57 -4.18 -9.74 7.58
CA ILE A 57 -5.29 -10.71 7.55
C ILE A 57 -6.64 -9.98 7.42
N LEU A 58 -6.69 -9.01 6.50
CA LEU A 58 -7.88 -8.21 6.23
C LEU A 58 -8.97 -9.07 5.59
N SER A 59 -10.23 -8.81 5.94
CA SER A 59 -11.36 -9.32 5.18
C SER A 59 -11.39 -8.74 3.77
N ASP A 60 -12.11 -9.39 2.85
CA ASP A 60 -12.24 -8.89 1.47
C ASP A 60 -12.84 -7.48 1.40
N GLN A 61 -13.77 -7.17 2.31
CA GLN A 61 -14.41 -5.86 2.39
C GLN A 61 -13.41 -4.79 2.84
N GLU A 62 -12.65 -5.04 3.91
CA GLU A 62 -11.61 -4.10 4.39
C GLU A 62 -10.51 -3.90 3.36
N LEU A 63 -10.07 -4.99 2.72
CA LEU A 63 -9.08 -4.96 1.68
C LEU A 63 -9.53 -4.11 0.48
N ASN A 64 -10.79 -4.27 0.03
CA ASN A 64 -11.36 -3.46 -1.04
C ASN A 64 -11.44 -1.98 -0.65
N ALA A 65 -11.95 -1.67 0.54
CA ALA A 65 -12.04 -0.30 1.03
C ALA A 65 -10.65 0.36 1.12
N LEU A 66 -9.64 -0.37 1.57
CA LEU A 66 -8.28 0.14 1.71
C LEU A 66 -7.59 0.37 0.35
N VAL A 67 -7.77 -0.56 -0.61
CA VAL A 67 -7.28 -0.39 -1.98
C VAL A 67 -7.89 0.86 -2.61
N GLU A 68 -9.20 1.03 -2.47
CA GLU A 68 -9.94 2.18 -3.01
C GLU A 68 -9.46 3.50 -2.41
N TYR A 69 -9.21 3.52 -1.10
CA TYR A 69 -8.66 4.70 -0.44
C TYR A 69 -7.25 5.04 -0.94
N ILE A 70 -6.33 4.07 -0.94
CA ILE A 70 -4.91 4.29 -1.25
C ILE A 70 -4.70 4.66 -2.73
N ILE A 71 -5.47 4.08 -3.66
CA ILE A 71 -5.32 4.33 -5.10
C ILE A 71 -5.73 5.76 -5.50
N HIS A 72 -6.33 6.53 -4.60
CA HIS A 72 -6.72 7.92 -4.81
C HIS A 72 -5.84 8.95 -4.09
N LEU A 73 -4.82 8.53 -3.32
CA LEU A 73 -3.91 9.44 -2.60
C LEU A 73 -2.93 10.12 -3.56
N LYS A 74 -3.08 11.44 -3.79
CA LYS A 74 -2.33 12.19 -4.82
C LYS A 74 -1.40 13.25 -4.31
#